data_AF-A0AAW7KX45-F1
#
_entry.id   AF-A0AAW7KX45-F1
#
_cell.length_a   1.000
_cell.length_b   1.000
_cell.length_c   1.000
_cell.angle_alpha   90.00
_cell.angle_beta   90.00
_cell.angle_gamma   90.00
#
_symmetry.space_group_name_H-M   'P 1'
#
loop_
_entity.id
_entity.type
_entity.pdbx_description
1 polymer ?
#
loop_
_entity_poly.entity_id
_entity_poly.type
_entity_poly.pdbx_seq_one_letter_code
_entity_poly.pdbx_strand_id
1 'polypeptide(L)'
;MKKHKLSLVVLAGGLGSRFGGNKQIAEIPGLNCTIMELSITDAYRAGVTQVVLIINQAVRSEIEHTILPRLPKALDVVLVEQHNALVPDAYKALSQQRIKPWGTGHALLCAKAYINNPAIVITADDYYGASSFLLLSEHFKNSPEWAMVGYPIINTLSERGGVNRGVCSIADGKLVAVTEYLNIQKESAHIVGNNPQGLREKISPNSLGSMSFWGITPCFFDYLQQGFETFLQQYNVNTQQEYYLPDQIQKAINVKAQPVFVYTAKEPWFGVTYKSELTSIAATLCALRQV
;
A
#
# COMPACT_ATOMS: atom_id res chain seq x y z
N MET A 1 10.61 -29.61 2.48
CA MET A 1 10.25 -28.34 3.15
C MET A 1 8.89 -27.90 2.64
N LYS A 2 7.89 -27.67 3.50
CA LYS A 2 6.62 -27.06 3.07
C LYS A 2 6.94 -25.68 2.50
N LYS A 3 6.64 -25.44 1.22
CA LYS A 3 6.82 -24.15 0.57
C LYS A 3 5.97 -23.14 1.34
N HIS A 4 6.60 -22.16 2.00
CA HIS A 4 5.89 -21.07 2.67
C HIS A 4 5.04 -20.37 1.60
N LYS A 5 3.72 -20.31 1.81
CA LYS A 5 2.80 -19.66 0.89
C LYS A 5 2.59 -18.23 1.37
N LEU A 6 2.96 -17.28 0.54
CA LEU A 6 2.83 -15.85 0.77
C LEU A 6 2.05 -15.25 -0.40
N SER A 7 1.09 -14.40 -0.09
CA SER A 7 0.31 -13.67 -1.08
C SER A 7 0.81 -12.22 -1.19
N LEU A 8 0.69 -11.62 -2.35
CA LEU A 8 0.78 -10.18 -2.55
C LEU A 8 -0.61 -9.64 -2.87
N VAL A 9 -1.01 -8.56 -2.22
CA VAL A 9 -2.23 -7.82 -2.51
C VAL A 9 -1.83 -6.46 -3.03
N VAL A 10 -2.30 -6.12 -4.23
CA VAL A 10 -2.03 -4.83 -4.84
C VAL A 10 -3.32 -4.03 -4.92
N LEU A 11 -3.34 -2.88 -4.26
CA LEU A 11 -4.44 -1.93 -4.28
C LEU A 11 -4.34 -1.08 -5.56
N ALA A 12 -4.98 -1.56 -6.63
CA ALA A 12 -5.05 -0.96 -7.96
C ALA A 12 -6.47 -0.43 -8.28
N GLY A 13 -7.22 0.03 -7.27
CA GLY A 13 -8.58 0.56 -7.45
C GLY A 13 -8.64 2.05 -7.84
N GLY A 14 -7.52 2.77 -7.76
CA GLY A 14 -7.46 4.22 -7.95
C GLY A 14 -7.73 4.67 -9.38
N LEU A 15 -8.58 5.70 -9.54
CA LEU A 15 -9.01 6.23 -10.84
C LEU A 15 -7.95 7.05 -11.61
N GLY A 16 -6.77 7.30 -11.04
CA GLY A 16 -5.65 7.93 -11.74
C GLY A 16 -5.91 9.36 -12.29
N SER A 17 -6.92 10.07 -11.81
CA SER A 17 -7.40 11.33 -12.43
C SER A 17 -6.34 12.43 -12.59
N ARG A 18 -5.33 12.48 -11.69
CA ARG A 18 -4.20 13.43 -11.76
C ARG A 18 -3.13 13.07 -12.79
N PHE A 19 -3.14 11.86 -13.32
CA PHE A 19 -2.11 11.33 -14.21
C PHE A 19 -2.41 11.60 -15.70
N GLY A 20 -3.66 11.93 -16.05
CA GLY A 20 -4.09 12.17 -17.43
C GLY A 20 -4.25 10.91 -18.29
N GLY A 21 -4.50 9.76 -17.64
CA GLY A 21 -4.67 8.44 -18.27
C GLY A 21 -4.60 7.33 -17.22
N ASN A 22 -4.68 6.06 -17.65
CA ASN A 22 -4.57 4.94 -16.73
C ASN A 22 -3.12 4.71 -16.29
N LYS A 23 -2.80 5.23 -15.11
CA LYS A 23 -1.49 5.14 -14.47
C LYS A 23 -0.99 3.72 -14.26
N GLN A 24 -1.90 2.76 -14.08
CA GLN A 24 -1.57 1.38 -13.73
C GLN A 24 -0.96 0.60 -14.91
N ILE A 25 -1.19 1.06 -16.14
CA ILE A 25 -0.63 0.49 -17.37
C ILE A 25 0.49 1.35 -17.97
N ALA A 26 0.89 2.43 -17.28
CA ALA A 26 1.95 3.29 -17.77
C ALA A 26 3.31 2.59 -17.60
N GLU A 27 3.94 2.28 -18.73
CA GLU A 27 5.26 1.66 -18.74
C GLU A 27 6.35 2.64 -18.33
N ILE A 28 7.35 2.11 -17.63
CA ILE A 28 8.56 2.81 -17.24
C ILE A 28 9.50 2.83 -18.46
N PRO A 29 9.91 4.02 -18.92
CA PRO A 29 10.86 4.13 -20.03
C PRO A 29 12.12 3.29 -19.79
N GLY A 30 12.49 2.44 -20.75
CA GLY A 30 13.69 1.59 -20.68
C GLY A 30 13.52 0.25 -19.98
N LEU A 31 12.38 0.01 -19.29
CA LEU A 31 12.09 -1.28 -18.64
C LEU A 31 10.92 -2.06 -19.29
N ASN A 32 10.15 -1.44 -20.19
CA ASN A 32 9.02 -2.05 -20.91
C ASN A 32 8.02 -2.78 -20.00
N CYS A 33 7.86 -2.28 -18.78
CA CYS A 33 6.91 -2.77 -17.78
C CYS A 33 6.48 -1.62 -16.87
N THR A 34 5.35 -1.81 -16.20
CA THR A 34 4.77 -0.86 -15.24
C THR A 34 5.42 -0.97 -13.86
N ILE A 35 5.18 0.02 -12.99
CA ILE A 35 5.57 -0.06 -11.57
C ILE A 35 4.91 -1.27 -10.89
N MET A 36 3.64 -1.53 -11.20
CA MET A 36 2.91 -2.67 -10.66
C MET A 36 3.56 -4.01 -11.07
N GLU A 37 3.91 -4.18 -12.36
CA GLU A 37 4.63 -5.37 -12.84
C GLU A 37 6.00 -5.55 -12.17
N LEU A 38 6.73 -4.46 -11.95
CA LEU A 38 7.99 -4.48 -11.21
C LEU A 38 7.79 -4.99 -9.77
N SER A 39 6.80 -4.44 -9.06
CA SER A 39 6.48 -4.85 -7.69
C SER A 39 6.05 -6.32 -7.62
N ILE A 40 5.22 -6.79 -8.57
CA ILE A 40 4.82 -8.20 -8.67
C ILE A 40 6.04 -9.10 -8.93
N THR A 41 6.94 -8.68 -9.82
CA THR A 41 8.15 -9.45 -10.15
C THR A 41 9.09 -9.56 -8.95
N ASP A 42 9.27 -8.48 -8.19
CA ASP A 42 10.09 -8.49 -6.97
C ASP A 42 9.47 -9.35 -5.88
N ALA A 43 8.16 -9.27 -5.69
CA ALA A 43 7.43 -10.13 -4.77
C ALA A 43 7.57 -11.62 -5.15
N TYR A 44 7.44 -11.95 -6.44
CA TYR A 44 7.63 -13.31 -6.94
C TYR A 44 9.05 -13.82 -6.66
N ARG A 45 10.08 -13.00 -6.93
CA ARG A 45 11.48 -13.33 -6.60
C ARG A 45 11.70 -13.51 -5.10
N ALA A 46 10.96 -12.78 -4.27
CA ALA A 46 10.97 -12.94 -2.82
C ALA A 46 10.22 -14.20 -2.33
N GLY A 47 9.54 -14.94 -3.21
CA GLY A 47 8.86 -16.19 -2.88
C GLY A 47 7.34 -16.09 -2.77
N VAL A 48 6.73 -14.96 -3.16
CA VAL A 48 5.27 -14.86 -3.31
C VAL A 48 4.78 -15.83 -4.38
N THR A 49 3.71 -16.57 -4.06
CA THR A 49 3.12 -17.57 -4.96
C THR A 49 1.75 -17.17 -5.48
N GLN A 50 1.12 -16.16 -4.89
CA GLN A 50 -0.19 -15.66 -5.28
C GLN A 50 -0.21 -14.13 -5.30
N VAL A 51 -0.86 -13.53 -6.29
CA VAL A 51 -1.17 -12.11 -6.35
C VAL A 51 -2.67 -11.91 -6.41
N VAL A 52 -3.19 -11.05 -5.56
CA VAL A 52 -4.58 -10.56 -5.62
C VAL A 52 -4.54 -9.08 -6.01
N LEU A 53 -4.95 -8.79 -7.25
CA LEU A 53 -5.04 -7.43 -7.76
C LEU A 53 -6.45 -6.90 -7.50
N ILE A 54 -6.57 -5.91 -6.61
CA ILE A 54 -7.84 -5.23 -6.38
C ILE A 54 -7.95 -4.07 -7.36
N ILE A 55 -8.82 -4.20 -8.35
CA ILE A 55 -8.87 -3.32 -9.52
C ILE A 55 -10.20 -2.56 -9.60
N ASN A 56 -10.23 -1.57 -10.48
CA ASN A 56 -11.46 -0.99 -10.99
C ASN A 56 -11.92 -1.75 -12.25
N GLN A 57 -13.23 -1.95 -12.44
CA GLN A 57 -13.79 -2.57 -13.65
C GLN A 57 -13.30 -1.90 -14.95
N ALA A 58 -13.08 -0.58 -14.93
CA ALA A 58 -12.62 0.20 -16.09
C ALA A 58 -11.23 -0.22 -16.61
N VAL A 59 -10.38 -0.78 -15.75
CA VAL A 59 -8.99 -1.14 -16.10
C VAL A 59 -8.80 -2.64 -16.33
N ARG A 60 -9.86 -3.43 -16.11
CA ARG A 60 -9.79 -4.90 -16.12
C ARG A 60 -9.29 -5.47 -17.44
N SER A 61 -9.88 -5.03 -18.55
CA SER A 61 -9.53 -5.55 -19.88
C SER A 61 -8.06 -5.25 -20.23
N GLU A 62 -7.57 -4.06 -19.88
CA GLU A 62 -6.17 -3.70 -20.11
C GLU A 62 -5.21 -4.57 -19.27
N ILE A 63 -5.55 -4.83 -18.00
CA ILE A 63 -4.78 -5.73 -17.14
C ILE A 63 -4.76 -7.15 -17.71
N GLU A 64 -5.91 -7.69 -18.09
CA GLU A 64 -6.03 -9.06 -18.61
C GLU A 64 -5.26 -9.26 -19.92
N HIS A 65 -5.28 -8.28 -20.84
CA HIS A 65 -4.63 -8.40 -22.14
C HIS A 65 -3.18 -7.94 -22.19
N THR A 66 -2.79 -7.01 -21.33
CA THR A 66 -1.45 -6.38 -21.38
C THR A 66 -0.55 -6.83 -20.26
N ILE A 67 -1.06 -6.85 -19.03
CA ILE A 67 -0.27 -7.08 -17.82
C ILE A 67 -0.14 -8.58 -17.54
N LEU A 68 -1.27 -9.31 -17.43
CA LEU A 68 -1.25 -10.73 -17.06
C LEU A 68 -0.34 -11.60 -17.94
N PRO A 69 -0.30 -11.43 -19.28
CA PRO A 69 0.58 -12.24 -20.14
C PRO A 69 2.07 -12.03 -19.88
N ARG A 70 2.46 -10.89 -19.28
CA ARG A 70 3.85 -10.53 -18.97
C ARG A 70 4.28 -11.00 -17.57
N LEU A 71 3.34 -11.36 -16.71
CA LEU A 71 3.63 -11.86 -15.37
C LEU A 71 4.19 -13.29 -15.39
N PRO A 72 4.94 -13.71 -14.35
CA PRO A 72 5.44 -15.07 -14.24
C PRO A 72 4.32 -16.12 -14.30
N LYS A 73 4.40 -17.07 -15.24
CA LYS A 73 3.37 -18.10 -15.45
C LYS A 73 3.09 -19.00 -14.24
N ALA A 74 4.04 -19.09 -13.30
CA ALA A 74 3.90 -19.89 -12.08
C ALA A 74 3.14 -19.16 -10.96
N LEU A 75 2.77 -17.90 -11.17
CA LEU A 75 2.08 -17.07 -10.20
C LEU A 75 0.57 -17.27 -10.33
N ASP A 76 -0.11 -17.57 -9.21
CA ASP A 76 -1.56 -17.56 -9.15
C ASP A 76 -2.04 -16.11 -9.07
N VAL A 77 -2.70 -15.59 -10.12
CA VAL A 77 -3.15 -14.20 -10.15
C VAL A 77 -4.67 -14.14 -10.15
N VAL A 78 -5.22 -13.46 -9.15
CA VAL A 78 -6.65 -13.24 -8.97
C VAL A 78 -6.97 -11.77 -9.14
N LEU A 79 -7.94 -11.45 -10.01
CA LEU A 79 -8.50 -10.11 -10.13
C LEU A 79 -9.73 -9.98 -9.25
N VAL A 80 -9.77 -8.97 -8.39
CA VAL A 80 -10.89 -8.66 -7.51
C VAL A 80 -11.34 -7.24 -7.79
N GLU A 81 -12.63 -7.02 -7.97
CA GLU A 81 -13.16 -5.68 -8.19
C GLU A 81 -13.63 -5.05 -6.89
N GLN A 82 -13.18 -3.82 -6.63
CA GLN A 82 -13.76 -3.02 -5.57
C GLN A 82 -15.06 -2.37 -6.05
N HIS A 83 -16.20 -2.86 -5.55
CA HIS A 83 -17.51 -2.27 -5.86
C HIS A 83 -18.17 -1.69 -4.60
N ASN A 84 -18.72 -0.49 -4.70
CA ASN A 84 -19.38 0.20 -3.57
C ASN A 84 -20.58 -0.56 -2.98
N ALA A 85 -21.12 -1.53 -3.71
CA ALA A 85 -22.27 -2.33 -3.31
C ALA A 85 -21.88 -3.56 -2.48
N LEU A 86 -20.57 -3.85 -2.37
CA LEU A 86 -20.02 -4.91 -1.52
C LEU A 86 -20.01 -4.49 -0.05
N VAL A 87 -21.20 -4.16 0.46
CA VAL A 87 -21.46 -3.83 1.85
C VAL A 87 -22.41 -4.87 2.46
N PRO A 88 -22.42 -5.06 3.79
CA PRO A 88 -23.41 -5.91 4.43
C PRO A 88 -24.84 -5.48 4.08
N ASP A 89 -25.77 -6.43 3.99
CA ASP A 89 -27.13 -6.19 3.49
C ASP A 89 -27.85 -5.05 4.23
N ALA A 90 -27.63 -4.94 5.55
CA ALA A 90 -28.18 -3.89 6.40
C ALA A 90 -27.79 -2.45 5.97
N TYR A 91 -26.70 -2.29 5.20
CA TYR A 91 -26.17 -1.00 4.78
C TYR A 91 -26.26 -0.76 3.27
N LYS A 92 -26.93 -1.63 2.51
CA LYS A 92 -27.03 -1.48 1.04
C LYS A 92 -27.56 -0.11 0.60
N ALA A 93 -28.48 0.48 1.35
CA ALA A 93 -29.02 1.81 1.07
C ALA A 93 -27.92 2.90 1.00
N LEU A 94 -26.85 2.79 1.82
CA LEU A 94 -25.74 3.74 1.82
C LEU A 94 -24.89 3.69 0.54
N SER A 95 -24.96 2.58 -0.20
CA SER A 95 -24.17 2.38 -1.42
C SER A 95 -24.83 2.92 -2.68
N GLN A 96 -26.16 3.10 -2.70
CA GLN A 96 -26.93 3.36 -3.92
C GLN A 96 -26.51 4.63 -4.68
N GLN A 97 -26.12 5.67 -3.93
CA GLN A 97 -25.72 6.97 -4.50
C GLN A 97 -24.22 7.23 -4.35
N ARG A 98 -23.46 6.24 -3.85
CA ARG A 98 -22.03 6.42 -3.60
C ARG A 98 -21.25 6.18 -4.88
N ILE A 99 -20.58 7.23 -5.36
CA ILE A 99 -19.64 7.16 -6.48
C ILE A 99 -18.21 6.96 -5.99
N LYS A 100 -17.80 7.71 -4.96
CA LYS A 100 -16.44 7.63 -4.39
C LYS A 100 -16.20 6.24 -3.77
N PRO A 101 -15.05 5.58 -3.98
CA PRO A 101 -14.75 4.30 -3.31
C PRO A 101 -14.86 4.41 -1.79
N TRP A 102 -15.22 3.32 -1.11
CA TRP A 102 -15.28 3.29 0.36
C TRP A 102 -13.91 3.40 1.04
N GLY A 103 -12.79 3.27 0.33
CA GLY A 103 -11.43 3.41 0.88
C GLY A 103 -10.58 2.14 0.80
N THR A 104 -9.32 2.24 1.22
CA THR A 104 -8.33 1.14 1.11
C THR A 104 -8.62 -0.04 2.02
N GLY A 105 -9.22 0.18 3.19
CA GLY A 105 -9.67 -0.90 4.07
C GLY A 105 -10.81 -1.70 3.44
N HIS A 106 -11.76 -1.03 2.79
CA HIS A 106 -12.83 -1.72 2.06
C HIS A 106 -12.30 -2.45 0.82
N ALA A 107 -11.35 -1.85 0.10
CA ALA A 107 -10.70 -2.51 -1.03
C ALA A 107 -10.11 -3.86 -0.63
N LEU A 108 -9.37 -3.89 0.49
CA LEU A 108 -8.82 -5.12 1.02
C LEU A 108 -9.91 -6.12 1.45
N LEU A 109 -11.01 -5.68 2.07
CA LEU A 109 -12.15 -6.55 2.40
C LEU A 109 -12.75 -7.25 1.18
N CYS A 110 -12.85 -6.58 0.03
CA CYS A 110 -13.35 -7.21 -1.20
C CYS A 110 -12.51 -8.44 -1.59
N ALA A 111 -11.24 -8.49 -1.20
CA ALA A 111 -10.33 -9.61 -1.46
C ALA A 111 -10.33 -10.71 -0.38
N LYS A 112 -11.11 -10.57 0.71
CA LYS A 112 -11.11 -11.49 1.87
C LYS A 112 -11.19 -12.97 1.46
N ALA A 113 -12.09 -13.32 0.55
CA ALA A 113 -12.34 -14.70 0.13
C ALA A 113 -11.14 -15.38 -0.59
N TYR A 114 -10.19 -14.58 -1.09
CA TYR A 114 -9.07 -15.06 -1.89
C TYR A 114 -7.75 -15.13 -1.12
N ILE A 115 -7.69 -14.55 0.09
CA ILE A 115 -6.46 -14.40 0.87
C ILE A 115 -6.51 -15.34 2.07
N ASN A 116 -5.95 -16.54 1.87
CA ASN A 116 -5.90 -17.60 2.88
C ASN A 116 -4.51 -17.78 3.53
N ASN A 117 -3.53 -16.98 3.10
CA ASN A 117 -2.15 -17.01 3.57
C ASN A 117 -1.78 -15.65 4.17
N PRO A 118 -0.64 -15.53 4.88
CA PRO A 118 -0.02 -14.23 5.10
C PRO A 118 0.10 -13.46 3.79
N ALA A 119 -0.03 -12.15 3.87
CA ALA A 119 -0.07 -11.30 2.69
C ALA A 119 0.72 -10.01 2.88
N ILE A 120 1.49 -9.66 1.85
CA ILE A 120 2.05 -8.31 1.69
C ILE A 120 0.97 -7.47 1.00
N VAL A 121 0.64 -6.29 1.52
CA VAL A 121 -0.33 -5.35 0.95
C VAL A 121 0.41 -4.08 0.54
N ILE A 122 0.26 -3.69 -0.73
CA ILE A 122 0.88 -2.50 -1.32
C ILE A 122 -0.12 -1.71 -2.18
N THR A 123 0.21 -0.45 -2.48
CA THR A 123 -0.42 0.31 -3.57
C THR A 123 0.18 -0.07 -4.93
N ALA A 124 -0.53 0.22 -6.02
CA ALA A 124 -0.09 -0.12 -7.38
C ALA A 124 0.89 0.89 -8.01
N ASP A 125 1.03 2.08 -7.44
CA ASP A 125 1.67 3.25 -8.05
C ASP A 125 2.97 3.70 -7.40
N ASP A 126 3.42 2.95 -6.40
CA ASP A 126 4.65 3.21 -5.67
C ASP A 126 5.68 2.13 -5.96
N TYR A 127 6.94 2.54 -6.14
CA TYR A 127 8.07 1.64 -6.15
C TYR A 127 8.63 1.47 -4.74
N TYR A 128 8.82 0.22 -4.32
CA TYR A 128 9.19 -0.16 -2.95
C TYR A 128 10.59 -0.78 -2.79
N GLY A 129 11.26 -1.11 -3.90
CA GLY A 129 12.52 -1.86 -3.83
C GLY A 129 12.34 -3.35 -3.59
N ALA A 130 13.25 -4.14 -4.16
CA ALA A 130 13.17 -5.59 -4.11
C ALA A 130 13.41 -6.13 -2.69
N SER A 131 14.31 -5.49 -1.92
CA SER A 131 14.63 -5.96 -0.57
C SER A 131 13.47 -5.83 0.41
N SER A 132 12.54 -4.90 0.19
CA SER A 132 11.33 -4.73 1.00
C SER A 132 10.44 -5.98 0.97
N PHE A 133 10.30 -6.60 -0.20
CA PHE A 133 9.56 -7.87 -0.34
C PHE A 133 10.30 -9.03 0.32
N LEU A 134 11.63 -9.07 0.22
CA LEU A 134 12.45 -10.07 0.90
C LEU A 134 12.33 -9.96 2.42
N LEU A 135 12.32 -8.75 2.99
CA LEU A 135 12.18 -8.52 4.43
C LEU A 135 10.88 -9.14 4.97
N LEU A 136 9.74 -8.89 4.31
CA LEU A 136 8.46 -9.46 4.75
C LEU A 136 8.33 -10.95 4.42
N SER A 137 8.94 -11.43 3.34
CA SER A 137 9.00 -12.86 3.05
C SER A 137 9.78 -13.63 4.12
N GLU A 138 10.95 -13.14 4.52
CA GLU A 138 11.73 -13.73 5.62
C GLU A 138 11.02 -13.60 6.98
N HIS A 139 10.31 -12.49 7.22
CA HIS A 139 9.49 -12.34 8.41
C HIS A 139 8.44 -13.46 8.52
N PHE A 140 7.63 -13.66 7.48
CA PHE A 140 6.53 -14.63 7.52
C PHE A 140 6.97 -16.10 7.49
N LYS A 141 8.23 -16.39 7.14
CA LYS A 141 8.81 -17.72 7.36
C LYS A 141 8.96 -18.05 8.85
N ASN A 142 9.12 -17.04 9.70
CA ASN A 142 9.53 -17.20 11.10
C ASN A 142 8.49 -16.67 12.11
N SER A 143 7.57 -15.80 11.70
CA SER A 143 6.53 -15.24 12.57
C SER A 143 5.18 -15.14 11.87
N PRO A 144 4.06 -15.40 12.57
CA PRO A 144 2.70 -15.11 12.10
C PRO A 144 2.23 -13.69 12.48
N GLU A 145 3.04 -12.90 13.17
CA GLU A 145 2.71 -11.54 13.57
C GLU A 145 2.67 -10.61 12.35
N TRP A 146 2.07 -9.44 12.51
CA TRP A 146 2.07 -8.46 11.42
C TRP A 146 3.41 -7.74 11.35
N ALA A 147 3.67 -7.15 10.19
CA ALA A 147 4.89 -6.39 9.95
C ALA A 147 4.63 -5.25 8.97
N MET A 148 5.58 -4.33 8.86
CA MET A 148 5.62 -3.31 7.83
C MET A 148 7.05 -2.98 7.44
N VAL A 149 7.21 -2.38 6.27
CA VAL A 149 8.47 -1.75 5.87
C VAL A 149 8.29 -0.24 5.91
N GLY A 150 9.07 0.40 6.78
CA GLY A 150 9.16 1.86 6.89
C GLY A 150 10.34 2.41 6.08
N TYR A 151 10.17 3.59 5.52
CA TYR A 151 11.17 4.24 4.68
C TYR A 151 11.74 5.47 5.38
N PRO A 152 13.07 5.67 5.43
CA PRO A 152 13.65 6.88 5.99
C PRO A 152 13.04 8.13 5.36
N ILE A 153 12.52 9.05 6.17
CA ILE A 153 11.78 10.24 5.69
C ILE A 153 12.60 11.05 4.69
N ILE A 154 13.92 11.16 4.90
CA ILE A 154 14.84 11.84 3.99
C ILE A 154 14.76 11.31 2.55
N ASN A 155 14.48 10.01 2.37
CA ASN A 155 14.37 9.35 1.06
C ASN A 155 12.96 9.42 0.47
N THR A 156 12.02 10.10 1.13
CA THR A 156 10.62 10.22 0.69
C THR A 156 10.20 11.65 0.34
N LEU A 157 11.14 12.60 0.45
CA LEU A 157 10.89 14.01 0.17
C LEU A 157 10.71 14.27 -1.34
N SER A 158 10.13 15.42 -1.68
CA SER A 158 10.00 15.90 -3.05
C SER A 158 10.76 17.22 -3.22
N GLU A 159 11.39 17.41 -4.38
CA GLU A 159 11.97 18.69 -4.78
C GLU A 159 10.91 19.73 -5.19
N ARG A 160 9.68 19.28 -5.46
CA ARG A 160 8.58 20.13 -5.94
C ARG A 160 7.74 20.76 -4.83
N GLY A 161 8.07 20.49 -3.56
CA GLY A 161 7.36 21.01 -2.40
C GLY A 161 7.23 19.99 -1.27
N GLY A 162 6.55 20.39 -0.19
CA GLY A 162 6.36 19.52 0.96
C GLY A 162 5.45 18.32 0.68
N VAL A 163 5.71 17.23 1.40
CA VAL A 163 4.99 15.97 1.27
C VAL A 163 4.25 15.61 2.56
N ASN A 164 3.15 14.86 2.45
CA ASN A 164 2.44 14.35 3.62
C ASN A 164 2.85 12.89 3.86
N ARG A 165 3.20 12.53 5.10
CA ARG A 165 3.62 11.17 5.46
C ARG A 165 3.11 10.80 6.85
N GLY A 166 2.75 9.53 7.01
CA GLY A 166 2.58 8.94 8.33
C GLY A 166 3.95 8.61 8.94
N VAL A 167 4.40 9.37 9.93
CA VAL A 167 5.65 9.14 10.64
C VAL A 167 5.43 8.08 11.72
N CYS A 168 6.26 7.03 11.72
CA CYS A 168 6.15 5.91 12.63
C CYS A 168 6.82 6.22 13.98
N SER A 169 6.10 5.96 15.06
CA SER A 169 6.64 5.81 16.41
C SER A 169 6.88 4.34 16.69
N ILE A 170 8.10 3.99 17.12
CA ILE A 170 8.57 2.60 17.22
C ILE A 170 9.13 2.36 18.62
N ALA A 171 8.75 1.24 19.24
CA ALA A 171 9.31 0.77 20.50
C ALA A 171 9.61 -0.73 20.38
N ASP A 172 10.80 -1.17 20.80
CA ASP A 172 11.24 -2.56 20.74
C ASP A 172 11.07 -3.23 19.36
N GLY A 173 11.36 -2.47 18.30
CA GLY A 173 11.22 -2.93 16.90
C GLY A 173 9.77 -3.08 16.42
N LYS A 174 8.78 -2.62 17.21
CA LYS A 174 7.36 -2.70 16.91
C LYS A 174 6.73 -1.32 16.76
N LEU A 175 5.75 -1.22 15.87
CA LEU A 175 4.99 0.00 15.63
C LEU A 175 4.08 0.29 16.83
N VAL A 176 4.22 1.48 17.39
CA VAL A 176 3.33 2.01 18.43
C VAL A 176 2.25 2.88 17.80
N ALA A 177 2.66 3.79 16.92
CA ALA A 177 1.73 4.69 16.27
C ALA A 177 2.23 5.13 14.88
N VAL A 178 1.30 5.46 13.99
CA VAL A 178 1.56 6.25 12.79
C VAL A 178 0.88 7.61 12.96
N THR A 179 1.66 8.68 12.91
CA THR A 179 1.17 10.05 13.05
C THR A 179 1.31 10.77 11.72
N GLU A 180 0.21 11.29 11.17
CA GLU A 180 0.26 12.06 9.93
C GLU A 180 0.93 13.42 10.18
N TYR A 181 2.00 13.66 9.43
CA TYR A 181 2.65 14.96 9.33
C TYR A 181 2.40 15.52 7.93
N LEU A 182 2.05 16.79 7.87
CA LEU A 182 1.76 17.51 6.62
C LEU A 182 2.94 18.41 6.23
N ASN A 183 3.07 18.67 4.93
CA ASN A 183 4.05 19.61 4.38
C ASN A 183 5.49 19.35 4.87
N ILE A 184 5.89 18.08 4.94
CA ILE A 184 7.24 17.67 5.32
C ILE A 184 8.20 18.09 4.20
N GLN A 185 9.21 18.87 4.52
CA GLN A 185 10.22 19.33 3.56
C GLN A 185 11.55 19.59 4.23
N LYS A 186 12.60 19.74 3.41
CA LYS A 186 13.91 20.19 3.88
C LYS A 186 13.92 21.71 4.00
N GLU A 187 14.17 22.22 5.20
CA GLU A 187 14.39 23.64 5.47
C GLU A 187 15.80 23.83 6.03
N SER A 188 16.66 24.50 5.26
CA SER A 188 18.10 24.61 5.58
C SER A 188 18.75 23.23 5.78
N ALA A 189 19.25 22.93 6.99
CA ALA A 189 19.88 21.66 7.35
C ALA A 189 18.95 20.69 8.09
N HIS A 190 17.65 20.99 8.18
CA HIS A 190 16.69 20.20 8.94
C HIS A 190 15.53 19.72 8.06
N ILE A 191 14.94 18.60 8.43
CA ILE A 191 13.62 18.21 7.93
C ILE A 191 12.60 18.68 8.95
N VAL A 192 11.55 19.32 8.47
CA VAL A 192 10.44 19.79 9.30
C VAL A 192 9.11 19.45 8.67
N GLY A 193 8.08 19.29 9.49
CA GLY A 193 6.70 19.03 9.06
C GLY A 193 5.70 19.63 10.05
N ASN A 194 4.44 19.70 9.65
CA ASN A 194 3.34 20.11 10.52
C ASN A 194 2.74 18.88 11.18
N ASN A 195 2.73 18.83 12.50
CA ASN A 195 2.07 17.76 13.25
C ASN A 195 0.52 17.89 13.17
N PRO A 196 -0.26 16.93 13.70
CA PRO A 196 -1.72 17.01 13.69
C PRO A 196 -2.32 18.23 14.41
N GLN A 197 -1.56 18.87 15.31
CA GLN A 197 -1.94 20.10 16.00
C GLN A 197 -1.61 21.36 15.18
N GLY A 198 -1.05 21.21 13.98
CA GLY A 198 -0.64 22.30 13.10
C GLY A 198 0.69 22.95 13.48
N LEU A 199 1.44 22.38 14.43
CA LEU A 199 2.73 22.90 14.86
C LEU A 199 3.85 22.43 13.94
N ARG A 200 4.74 23.37 13.56
CA ARG A 200 5.93 23.08 12.75
C ARG A 200 7.04 22.51 13.62
N GLU A 201 7.41 21.25 13.39
CA GLU A 201 8.36 20.51 14.23
C GLU A 201 9.48 19.89 13.39
N LYS A 202 10.64 19.67 14.02
CA LYS A 202 11.76 18.94 13.40
C LYS A 202 11.45 17.46 13.38
N ILE A 203 11.71 16.82 12.24
CA ILE A 203 11.61 15.38 12.05
C ILE A 203 13.02 14.84 11.82
N SER A 204 13.37 13.73 12.49
CA SER A 204 14.67 13.10 12.24
C SER A 204 14.72 12.59 10.79
N PRO A 205 15.82 12.80 10.06
CA PRO A 205 16.01 12.25 8.70
C PRO A 205 15.80 10.73 8.62
N ASN A 206 16.14 10.04 9.71
CA ASN A 206 16.04 8.58 9.84
C ASN A 206 14.74 8.11 10.48
N SER A 207 13.82 9.02 10.87
CA SER A 207 12.46 8.62 11.21
C SER A 207 11.86 7.86 10.03
N LEU A 208 11.08 6.83 10.32
CA LEU A 208 10.47 6.00 9.28
C LEU A 208 9.09 6.51 8.92
N GLY A 209 8.85 6.74 7.63
CA GLY A 209 7.53 6.98 7.06
C GLY A 209 6.86 5.67 6.67
N SER A 210 5.56 5.55 6.96
CA SER A 210 4.72 4.49 6.42
C SER A 210 4.31 4.84 4.98
N MET A 211 4.67 3.97 4.05
CA MET A 211 4.40 4.13 2.62
C MET A 211 3.39 3.10 2.09
N SER A 212 2.51 2.59 2.95
CA SER A 212 1.53 1.54 2.58
C SER A 212 2.12 0.17 2.21
N PHE A 213 3.27 -0.20 2.80
CA PHE A 213 3.88 -1.53 2.65
C PHE A 213 3.66 -2.37 3.92
N TRP A 214 2.58 -3.12 3.95
CA TRP A 214 2.12 -3.86 5.13
C TRP A 214 2.24 -5.37 4.94
N GLY A 215 2.54 -6.08 6.00
CA GLY A 215 2.43 -7.52 6.11
C GLY A 215 1.34 -7.87 7.10
N ILE A 216 0.33 -8.61 6.65
CA ILE A 216 -0.83 -9.03 7.45
C ILE A 216 -1.04 -10.55 7.39
N THR A 217 -1.88 -11.05 8.28
CA THR A 217 -2.38 -12.44 8.26
C THR A 217 -3.90 -12.48 8.16
N PRO A 218 -4.51 -13.63 7.77
CA PRO A 218 -5.95 -13.71 7.54
C PRO A 218 -6.83 -13.27 8.71
N CYS A 219 -6.36 -13.36 9.96
CA CYS A 219 -7.12 -12.88 11.12
C CYS A 219 -7.41 -11.36 11.06
N PHE A 220 -6.62 -10.59 10.30
CA PHE A 220 -6.88 -9.16 10.12
C PHE A 220 -8.23 -8.87 9.46
N PHE A 221 -8.73 -9.77 8.60
CA PHE A 221 -10.00 -9.55 7.91
C PHE A 221 -11.21 -9.51 8.84
N ASP A 222 -11.13 -10.13 10.01
CA ASP A 222 -12.22 -10.07 10.99
C ASP A 222 -12.25 -8.71 11.69
N TYR A 223 -11.08 -8.17 12.05
CA TYR A 223 -10.95 -6.79 12.54
C TYR A 223 -11.40 -5.78 11.49
N LEU A 224 -10.98 -5.99 10.24
CA LEU A 224 -11.28 -5.10 9.15
C LEU A 224 -12.79 -5.09 8.85
N GLN A 225 -13.47 -6.24 8.95
CA GLN A 225 -14.91 -6.36 8.74
C GLN A 225 -15.70 -5.68 9.88
N GLN A 226 -15.36 -5.97 11.14
CA GLN A 226 -16.00 -5.34 12.30
C GLN A 226 -15.83 -3.82 12.30
N GLY A 227 -14.63 -3.34 11.97
CA GLY A 227 -14.36 -1.92 11.84
C GLY A 227 -15.13 -1.27 10.69
N PHE A 228 -15.38 -2.01 9.60
CA PHE A 228 -16.14 -1.50 8.47
C PHE A 228 -17.64 -1.40 8.79
N GLU A 229 -18.19 -2.38 9.49
CA GLU A 229 -19.56 -2.31 10.00
C GLU A 229 -19.74 -1.12 10.96
N THR A 230 -18.80 -0.90 11.87
CA THR A 230 -18.82 0.26 12.78
C THR A 230 -18.73 1.57 12.00
N PHE A 231 -17.85 1.63 10.99
CA PHE A 231 -17.73 2.78 10.10
C PHE A 231 -19.04 3.07 9.36
N LEU A 232 -19.72 2.05 8.83
CA LEU A 232 -21.00 2.19 8.12
C LEU A 232 -22.14 2.62 9.05
N GLN A 233 -22.18 2.14 10.29
CA GLN A 233 -23.15 2.59 11.31
C GLN A 233 -23.04 4.08 11.62
N GLN A 234 -21.81 4.60 11.61
CA GLN A 234 -21.52 6.00 11.92
C GLN A 234 -21.41 6.87 10.65
N TYR A 235 -21.60 6.27 9.47
CA TYR A 235 -21.32 6.94 8.20
C TYR A 235 -22.29 8.08 7.95
N ASN A 236 -21.74 9.27 7.75
CA ASN A 236 -22.51 10.44 7.32
C ASN A 236 -22.39 10.62 5.80
N VAL A 237 -23.53 10.45 5.10
CA VAL A 237 -23.63 10.53 3.63
C VAL A 237 -23.08 11.83 3.04
N ASN A 238 -23.11 12.92 3.81
CA ASN A 238 -22.65 14.24 3.38
C ASN A 238 -21.13 14.42 3.44
N THR A 239 -20.41 13.53 4.13
CA THR A 239 -18.96 13.70 4.39
C THR A 239 -18.07 12.97 3.39
N GLN A 240 -18.62 11.98 2.66
CA GLN A 240 -17.86 11.15 1.71
C GLN A 240 -16.58 10.55 2.33
N GLN A 241 -16.64 10.26 3.63
CA GLN A 241 -15.58 9.62 4.39
C GLN A 241 -15.14 8.31 3.76
N GLU A 242 -13.87 7.97 3.99
CA GLU A 242 -13.24 6.74 3.51
C GLU A 242 -12.75 5.93 4.70
N TYR A 243 -12.82 4.61 4.54
CA TYR A 243 -12.37 3.60 5.48
C TYR A 243 -10.93 3.20 5.10
N TYR A 244 -9.95 3.86 5.72
CA TYR A 244 -8.53 3.67 5.41
C TYR A 244 -7.91 2.50 6.15
N LEU A 245 -7.08 1.73 5.45
CA LEU A 245 -6.32 0.59 5.98
C LEU A 245 -5.36 0.97 7.14
N PRO A 246 -4.51 2.02 7.03
CA PRO A 246 -3.61 2.40 8.12
C PRO A 246 -4.34 2.68 9.44
N ASP A 247 -5.51 3.32 9.39
CA ASP A 247 -6.31 3.61 10.57
C ASP A 247 -6.79 2.33 11.27
N GLN A 248 -7.12 1.29 10.51
CA GLN A 248 -7.57 0.03 11.10
C GLN A 248 -6.43 -0.76 11.71
N ILE A 249 -5.24 -0.71 11.09
CA ILE A 249 -4.02 -1.26 11.70
C ILE A 249 -3.71 -0.52 13.00
N GLN A 250 -3.80 0.82 13.01
CA GLN A 250 -3.61 1.60 14.23
C GLN A 250 -4.60 1.25 15.33
N LYS A 251 -5.90 1.11 15.00
CA LYS A 251 -6.92 0.67 15.97
C LYS A 251 -6.60 -0.71 16.54
N ALA A 252 -6.18 -1.65 15.70
CA ALA A 252 -5.79 -2.99 16.13
C ALA A 252 -4.57 -2.97 17.07
N ILE A 253 -3.58 -2.11 16.82
CA ILE A 253 -2.45 -1.88 17.72
C ILE A 253 -2.93 -1.32 19.07
N ASN A 254 -3.82 -0.33 19.06
CA ASN A 254 -4.32 0.32 20.28
C ASN A 254 -5.04 -0.66 21.22
N VAL A 255 -5.78 -1.62 20.67
CA VAL A 255 -6.46 -2.68 21.44
C VAL A 255 -5.56 -3.90 21.70
N LYS A 256 -4.27 -3.82 21.35
CA LYS A 256 -3.27 -4.89 21.49
C LYS A 256 -3.67 -6.21 20.83
N ALA A 257 -4.39 -6.14 19.70
CA ALA A 257 -4.85 -7.31 18.96
C ALA A 257 -3.68 -8.11 18.36
N GLN A 258 -2.75 -7.40 17.71
CA GLN A 258 -1.54 -7.95 17.11
C GLN A 258 -0.41 -6.91 17.17
N PRO A 259 0.83 -7.33 17.46
CA PRO A 259 1.99 -6.48 17.26
C PRO A 259 2.29 -6.33 15.77
N VAL A 260 2.89 -5.20 15.40
CA VAL A 260 3.36 -4.93 14.03
C VAL A 260 4.86 -4.67 14.09
N PHE A 261 5.68 -5.57 13.55
CA PHE A 261 7.13 -5.36 13.46
C PHE A 261 7.47 -4.33 12.38
N VAL A 262 8.50 -3.52 12.62
CA VAL A 262 8.93 -2.50 11.67
C VAL A 262 10.32 -2.84 11.14
N TYR A 263 10.42 -3.00 9.83
CA TYR A 263 11.68 -3.14 9.12
C TYR A 263 12.01 -1.84 8.38
N THR A 264 13.30 -1.52 8.26
CA THR A 264 13.77 -0.37 7.49
C THR A 264 14.08 -0.77 6.06
N ALA A 265 13.51 -0.06 5.09
CA ALA A 265 13.83 -0.24 3.68
C ALA A 265 15.31 0.07 3.39
N LYS A 266 15.91 -0.69 2.45
CA LYS A 266 17.28 -0.44 1.98
C LYS A 266 17.30 0.42 0.72
N GLU A 267 16.41 0.15 -0.22
CA GLU A 267 16.23 0.96 -1.42
C GLU A 267 15.37 2.20 -1.16
N PRO A 268 15.49 3.25 -2.00
CA PRO A 268 14.58 4.39 -1.97
C PRO A 268 13.16 3.99 -2.38
N TRP A 269 12.18 4.73 -1.86
CA TRP A 269 10.80 4.69 -2.32
C TRP A 269 10.57 5.77 -3.36
N PHE A 270 9.81 5.46 -4.41
CA PHE A 270 9.36 6.45 -5.39
C PHE A 270 7.86 6.35 -5.57
N GLY A 271 7.14 7.37 -5.09
CA GLY A 271 5.74 7.53 -5.43
C GLY A 271 5.61 8.29 -6.73
N VAL A 272 5.05 7.63 -7.73
CA VAL A 272 4.67 8.28 -8.96
C VAL A 272 3.28 8.82 -8.73
N THR A 273 3.06 10.12 -8.87
CA THR A 273 1.74 10.76 -8.90
C THR A 273 1.43 11.30 -10.29
N TYR A 274 2.45 11.79 -10.98
CA TYR A 274 2.37 12.39 -12.31
C TYR A 274 3.19 11.62 -13.34
N LYS A 275 2.78 11.66 -14.61
CA LYS A 275 3.50 10.99 -15.70
C LYS A 275 4.95 11.46 -15.85
N SER A 276 5.23 12.74 -15.57
CA SER A 276 6.60 13.29 -15.61
C SER A 276 7.54 12.65 -14.58
N GLU A 277 7.00 12.09 -13.50
CA GLU A 277 7.81 11.45 -12.45
C GLU A 277 8.31 10.07 -12.89
N LEU A 278 7.56 9.34 -13.72
CA LEU A 278 8.04 8.10 -14.34
C LEU A 278 9.32 8.35 -15.14
N THR A 279 9.35 9.41 -15.94
CA THR A 279 10.53 9.76 -16.74
C THR A 279 11.71 10.12 -15.85
N SER A 280 11.50 10.85 -14.76
CA SER A 280 12.60 11.24 -13.86
C SER A 280 13.19 10.06 -13.08
N ILE A 281 12.38 9.05 -12.73
CA ILE A 281 12.86 7.89 -11.97
C ILE A 281 13.32 6.72 -12.85
N ALA A 282 12.98 6.72 -14.14
CA ALA A 282 13.27 5.63 -15.07
C ALA A 282 14.74 5.23 -15.08
N ALA A 283 15.66 6.20 -15.19
CA ALA A 283 17.10 5.92 -15.21
C ALA A 283 17.58 5.25 -13.92
N THR A 284 17.10 5.72 -12.76
CA THR A 284 17.40 5.12 -11.45
C THR A 284 16.86 3.70 -11.36
N LEU A 285 15.61 3.47 -11.79
CA LEU A 285 15.01 2.15 -11.79
C LEU A 285 15.77 1.19 -12.72
N CYS A 286 16.15 1.63 -13.93
CA CYS A 286 16.99 0.84 -14.83
C CYS A 286 18.31 0.43 -14.19
N ALA A 287 19.02 1.36 -13.54
CA ALA A 287 20.28 1.08 -12.86
C ALA A 287 20.12 0.05 -11.73
N LEU A 288 19.04 0.15 -10.94
CA LEU A 288 18.72 -0.82 -9.88
C LEU A 288 18.40 -2.23 -10.41
N ARG A 289 18.15 -2.39 -11.73
CA ARG A 289 17.83 -3.68 -12.36
C ARG A 289 19.00 -4.32 -13.11
N GLN A 290 20.10 -3.60 -13.31
CA GLN A 290 21.29 -4.10 -14.01
C GLN A 290 22.30 -4.78 -13.07
N VAL A 291 21.99 -4.86 -11.77
CA VAL A 291 22.83 -5.46 -10.72
C VAL A 291 22.33 -6.84 -10.34
#